data_AF-A0AAF5DB31-F1
#
_entry.id   AF-A0AAF5DB31-F1
#
_cell.length_a   1.000
_cell.length_b   1.000
_cell.length_c   1.000
_cell.angle_alpha   90.00
_cell.angle_beta   90.00
_cell.angle_gamma   90.00
#
_symmetry.space_group_name_H-M   'P 1'
#
loop_
_entity.id
_entity.type
_entity.pdbx_description
1 polymer ?
#
loop_
_entity_poly.entity_id
_entity_poly.type
_entity_poly.pdbx_seq_one_letter_code
_entity_poly.pdbx_strand_id
1 'polypeptide(L)'
;MPKKPSMGEYVIADKYKINTCITGKTFSSMQLGIFCYLYDQKKFLSSYLTKIDKAGDRRLCGRENRYKYMNSLIKEYANNNSTKYFDEWNNILVVRDPISRFISGFVQLCVLSIGLPPNHPHCFHCGRDIDCFLSHLYTNIKKIKKSKREPVYFIKYHFYPQTW
;
A
#
# COMPACT_ATOMS: atom_id res chain seq x y z
N MET A 1 -13.23 6.98 -15.49
CA MET A 1 -11.77 6.98 -15.23
C MET A 1 -11.39 8.21 -14.41
N PRO A 2 -10.49 8.11 -13.41
CA PRO A 2 -9.99 9.29 -12.70
C PRO A 2 -9.26 10.22 -13.68
N LYS A 3 -9.64 11.51 -13.70
CA LYS A 3 -9.07 12.53 -14.61
C LYS A 3 -7.57 12.77 -14.43
N LYS A 4 -6.99 12.35 -13.29
CA LYS A 4 -5.55 12.32 -13.02
C LYS A 4 -5.26 11.02 -12.26
N PRO A 5 -4.42 10.11 -12.75
CA PRO A 5 -3.95 9.00 -11.94
C PRO A 5 -3.20 9.56 -10.75
N SER A 6 -3.75 9.36 -9.56
CA SER A 6 -3.14 9.76 -8.30
C SER A 6 -1.83 8.99 -8.10
N MET A 7 -0.93 9.56 -7.30
CA MET A 7 0.20 8.81 -6.76
C MET A 7 -0.32 7.53 -6.10
N GLY A 8 0.15 6.38 -6.59
CA GLY A 8 -0.19 5.05 -6.11
C GLY A 8 1.00 4.14 -6.36
N GLU A 9 1.30 3.23 -5.43
CA GLU A 9 2.33 2.22 -5.69
C GLU A 9 1.69 1.11 -6.50
N TYR A 10 2.07 0.96 -7.76
CA TYR A 10 1.61 -0.09 -8.65
C TYR A 10 2.65 -1.19 -8.73
N VAL A 11 2.20 -2.43 -8.77
CA VAL A 11 3.06 -3.61 -8.95
C VAL A 11 2.52 -4.44 -10.08
N ILE A 12 3.42 -4.98 -10.92
CA ILE A 12 3.05 -5.65 -12.16
C ILE A 12 3.55 -7.09 -12.23
N ALA A 13 2.86 -7.87 -13.03
CA ALA A 13 3.33 -9.11 -13.62
C ALA A 13 3.02 -9.04 -15.12
N ASP A 14 3.97 -8.48 -15.86
CA ASP A 14 3.89 -8.14 -17.28
C ASP A 14 3.65 -9.36 -18.18
N LYS A 15 4.25 -10.52 -17.85
CA LYS A 15 3.96 -11.80 -18.50
C LYS A 15 2.47 -12.12 -18.59
N TYR A 16 1.69 -11.68 -17.59
CA TYR A 16 0.25 -11.92 -17.51
C TYR A 16 -0.59 -10.67 -17.83
N LYS A 17 0.05 -9.55 -18.19
CA LYS A 17 -0.57 -8.23 -18.37
C LYS A 17 -1.51 -7.85 -17.22
N ILE A 18 -1.06 -8.08 -15.99
CA ILE A 18 -1.81 -7.69 -14.79
C ILE A 18 -1.01 -6.71 -13.95
N ASN A 19 -1.70 -5.76 -13.34
CA ASN A 19 -1.15 -4.89 -12.31
C ASN A 19 -2.08 -4.81 -11.11
N THR A 20 -1.53 -4.39 -9.97
CA THR A 20 -2.31 -4.02 -8.80
C THR A 20 -1.85 -2.69 -8.23
N CYS A 21 -2.79 -1.93 -7.66
CA CYS A 21 -2.49 -0.76 -6.83
C CYS A 21 -2.39 -1.17 -5.36
N ILE A 22 -1.21 -0.95 -4.77
CA ILE A 22 -0.92 -1.25 -3.37
C ILE A 22 -1.43 -0.13 -2.49
N THR A 23 -2.39 -0.47 -1.63
CA THR A 23 -2.88 0.41 -0.58
C THR A 23 -2.65 -0.23 0.79
N GLY A 24 -2.38 0.56 1.82
CA GLY A 24 -2.06 -0.01 3.12
C GLY A 24 -3.23 -0.79 3.71
N LYS A 25 -2.92 -1.91 4.38
CA LYS A 25 -3.86 -2.74 5.15
C LYS A 25 -4.99 -3.42 4.34
N THR A 26 -4.89 -3.42 3.02
CA THR A 26 -5.77 -4.12 2.08
C THR A 26 -5.04 -5.30 1.43
N PHE A 27 -4.46 -6.20 2.24
CA PHE A 27 -3.66 -7.33 1.72
C PHE A 27 -2.34 -6.92 1.01
N SER A 28 -1.93 -5.64 1.11
CA SER A 28 -0.71 -5.11 0.47
C SER A 28 0.55 -5.98 0.53
N SER A 29 0.97 -6.46 1.70
CA SER A 29 2.18 -7.28 1.81
C SER A 29 2.10 -8.57 0.99
N MET A 30 0.93 -9.21 0.97
CA MET A 30 0.73 -10.43 0.20
C MET A 30 0.59 -10.15 -1.29
N GLN A 31 -0.02 -9.03 -1.67
CA GLN A 31 0.00 -8.57 -3.06
C GLN A 31 1.43 -8.42 -3.58
N LEU A 32 2.34 -7.81 -2.79
CA LEU A 32 3.75 -7.70 -3.15
C LEU A 32 4.40 -9.08 -3.35
N GLY A 33 4.14 -10.04 -2.47
CA GLY A 33 4.66 -11.41 -2.58
C GLY A 33 4.12 -12.14 -3.81
N ILE A 34 2.80 -12.11 -4.02
CA ILE A 34 2.13 -12.75 -5.16
C ILE A 34 2.65 -12.16 -6.48
N PHE A 35 2.69 -10.84 -6.60
CA PHE A 35 3.17 -10.20 -7.82
C PHE A 35 4.68 -10.40 -8.03
N CYS A 36 5.47 -10.50 -6.96
CA CYS A 36 6.88 -10.91 -7.09
C CYS A 36 7.01 -12.34 -7.64
N TYR A 37 6.22 -13.29 -7.15
CA TYR A 37 6.20 -14.65 -7.69
C TYR A 37 5.78 -14.70 -9.16
N LEU A 38 4.74 -13.93 -9.53
CA LEU A 38 4.24 -13.87 -10.91
C LEU A 38 5.20 -13.14 -11.86
N TYR A 39 5.99 -12.20 -11.35
CA TYR A 39 6.99 -11.46 -12.12
C TYR A 39 8.29 -12.26 -12.31
N ASP A 40 8.88 -12.73 -11.21
CA ASP A 40 10.09 -13.55 -11.21
C ASP A 40 9.99 -14.66 -10.15
N GLN A 41 9.43 -15.78 -10.58
CA GLN A 41 9.25 -16.96 -9.75
C GLN A 41 10.58 -17.46 -9.16
N LYS A 42 11.68 -17.42 -9.91
CA LYS A 42 12.98 -17.93 -9.45
C LYS A 42 13.51 -17.06 -8.32
N LYS A 43 13.48 -15.74 -8.51
CA LYS A 43 13.89 -14.78 -7.48
C LYS A 43 13.01 -14.83 -6.24
N PHE A 44 11.69 -14.94 -6.42
CA PHE A 44 10.77 -15.15 -5.30
C PHE A 44 11.16 -16.41 -4.52
N LEU A 45 11.25 -17.58 -5.18
CA LEU A 45 11.50 -18.86 -4.50
C LEU A 45 12.87 -18.90 -3.80
N SER A 46 13.90 -18.31 -4.43
CA SER A 46 15.25 -18.23 -3.84
C SER A 46 15.29 -17.43 -2.53
N SER A 47 14.45 -16.41 -2.40
CA SER A 47 14.42 -15.54 -1.22
C SER A 47 13.38 -16.00 -0.19
N TYR A 48 12.24 -16.54 -0.64
CA TYR A 48 11.10 -16.93 0.19
C TYR A 48 11.46 -17.81 1.39
N LEU A 49 12.30 -18.83 1.18
CA LEU A 49 12.67 -19.77 2.24
C LEU A 49 13.45 -19.10 3.38
N THR A 50 14.28 -18.10 3.04
CA THR A 50 15.16 -17.39 3.98
C THR A 50 14.46 -16.25 4.74
N LYS A 51 13.28 -15.81 4.31
CA LYS A 51 12.56 -14.71 4.96
C LYS A 51 11.68 -15.21 6.10
N ILE A 52 11.66 -14.45 7.20
CA ILE A 52 10.79 -14.68 8.36
C ILE A 52 9.32 -14.49 7.95
N ASP A 53 9.00 -13.37 7.30
CA ASP A 53 7.63 -13.05 6.87
C ASP A 53 7.20 -13.77 5.58
N LYS A 54 8.05 -14.66 5.03
CA LYS A 54 7.76 -15.44 3.82
C LYS A 54 7.28 -14.53 2.67
N ALA A 55 6.09 -14.78 2.13
CA ALA A 55 5.49 -13.97 1.06
C ALA A 55 5.12 -12.54 1.51
N GLY A 56 5.04 -12.28 2.81
CA GLY A 56 4.74 -10.97 3.38
C GLY A 56 5.94 -10.02 3.43
N ASP A 57 7.16 -10.48 3.13
CA ASP A 57 8.33 -9.59 3.12
C ASP A 57 8.22 -8.57 1.98
N ARG A 58 8.07 -7.30 2.34
CA ARG A 58 7.92 -6.18 1.39
C ARG A 58 9.16 -5.90 0.56
N ARG A 59 10.27 -6.62 0.76
CA ARG A 59 11.52 -6.51 -0.02
C ARG A 59 11.64 -7.57 -1.12
N LEU A 60 10.70 -8.52 -1.19
CA LEU A 60 10.64 -9.48 -2.29
C LEU A 60 10.61 -8.75 -3.64
N CYS A 61 11.45 -9.23 -4.58
CA CYS A 61 11.71 -8.63 -5.90
C CYS A 61 12.19 -7.16 -5.90
N GLY A 62 12.48 -6.56 -4.75
CA GLY A 62 12.95 -5.18 -4.67
C GLY A 62 11.96 -4.19 -5.30
N ARG A 63 12.45 -3.38 -6.25
CA ARG A 63 11.68 -2.35 -6.97
C ARG A 63 11.46 -2.65 -8.46
N GLU A 64 11.90 -3.81 -8.94
CA GLU A 64 11.96 -4.12 -10.37
C GLU A 64 10.60 -4.07 -11.06
N ASN A 65 9.57 -4.57 -10.39
CA ASN A 65 8.20 -4.57 -10.92
C ASN A 65 7.30 -3.51 -10.26
N ARG A 66 7.89 -2.43 -9.71
CA ARG A 66 7.15 -1.41 -8.95
C ARG A 66 7.20 -0.04 -9.59
N TYR A 67 6.04 0.60 -9.69
CA TYR A 67 5.86 1.87 -10.35
C TYR A 67 5.12 2.83 -9.44
N LYS A 68 5.62 4.07 -9.35
CA LYS A 68 5.00 5.11 -8.50
C LYS A 68 3.77 5.76 -9.15
N TYR A 69 3.61 5.60 -10.46
CA TYR A 69 2.57 6.24 -11.24
C TYR A 69 2.08 5.33 -12.36
N MET A 70 0.77 5.25 -12.55
CA MET A 70 0.16 4.54 -13.68
C MET A 70 0.69 5.06 -15.03
N ASN A 71 0.95 6.36 -15.15
CA ASN A 71 1.53 6.93 -16.37
C ASN A 71 2.89 6.33 -16.74
N SER A 72 3.67 5.85 -15.75
CA SER A 72 4.94 5.18 -16.04
C SER A 72 4.69 3.82 -16.71
N LEU A 73 3.67 3.08 -16.25
CA LEU A 73 3.23 1.82 -16.85
C LEU A 73 2.68 2.01 -18.26
N ILE A 74 1.79 2.99 -18.45
CA ILE A 74 1.21 3.28 -19.77
C ILE A 74 2.32 3.71 -20.76
N LYS A 75 3.30 4.49 -20.30
CA LYS A 75 4.45 4.87 -21.13
C LYS A 75 5.26 3.64 -21.55
N GLU A 76 5.58 2.77 -20.61
CA GLU A 76 6.47 1.62 -20.83
C GLU A 76 5.82 0.50 -21.64
N TYR A 77 4.58 0.14 -21.32
CA TYR A 77 3.91 -1.03 -21.89
C TYR A 77 2.91 -0.70 -23.01
N ALA A 78 2.62 0.57 -23.25
CA ALA A 78 1.66 1.00 -24.27
C ALA A 78 2.07 2.27 -25.03
N ASN A 79 3.33 2.72 -24.97
CA ASN A 79 3.82 3.91 -25.68
C ASN A 79 2.96 5.17 -25.44
N ASN A 80 2.55 5.41 -24.19
CA ASN A 80 1.62 6.48 -23.78
C ASN A 80 0.17 6.33 -24.29
N ASN A 81 -0.19 5.24 -24.97
CA ASN A 81 -1.58 4.96 -25.37
C ASN A 81 -2.35 4.37 -24.18
N SER A 82 -3.04 5.23 -23.43
CA SER A 82 -3.83 4.81 -22.27
C SER A 82 -4.96 3.85 -22.64
N THR A 83 -5.62 4.06 -23.77
CA THR A 83 -6.71 3.19 -24.24
C THR A 83 -6.19 1.78 -24.45
N LYS A 84 -5.10 1.63 -25.23
CA LYS A 84 -4.43 0.34 -25.43
C LYS A 84 -4.03 -0.32 -24.10
N TYR A 85 -3.48 0.44 -23.16
CA TYR A 85 -3.09 -0.11 -21.86
C TYR A 85 -4.30 -0.67 -21.10
N PHE A 86 -5.38 0.11 -20.97
CA PHE A 86 -6.56 -0.32 -20.22
C PHE A 86 -7.39 -1.39 -20.92
N ASP A 87 -7.29 -1.51 -22.25
CA ASP A 87 -7.93 -2.59 -23.01
C ASP A 87 -7.15 -3.91 -22.90
N GLU A 88 -5.81 -3.86 -22.81
CA GLU A 88 -4.97 -5.06 -22.79
C GLU A 88 -4.57 -5.55 -21.39
N TRP A 89 -4.62 -4.67 -20.37
CA TRP A 89 -4.17 -4.98 -19.02
C TRP A 89 -5.31 -5.10 -18.02
N ASN A 90 -5.25 -6.13 -17.17
CA ASN A 90 -6.14 -6.23 -16.02
C ASN A 90 -5.58 -5.43 -14.85
N ASN A 91 -6.34 -4.42 -14.42
CA ASN A 91 -5.97 -3.50 -13.36
C ASN A 91 -6.72 -3.86 -12.07
N ILE A 92 -6.00 -4.36 -11.07
CA ILE A 92 -6.58 -4.87 -9.83
C ILE A 92 -6.48 -3.80 -8.73
N LEU A 93 -7.56 -3.62 -8.00
CA LEU A 93 -7.56 -2.88 -6.74
C LEU A 93 -8.20 -3.76 -5.68
N VAL A 94 -7.40 -4.16 -4.68
CA VAL A 94 -7.94 -4.86 -3.51
C VAL A 94 -8.45 -3.83 -2.52
N VAL A 95 -9.74 -3.89 -2.23
CA VAL A 95 -10.42 -3.05 -1.23
C VAL A 95 -10.71 -3.87 0.02
N ARG A 96 -10.87 -3.19 1.15
CA ARG A 96 -11.23 -3.79 2.44
C ARG A 96 -12.18 -2.87 3.18
N ASP A 97 -13.10 -3.45 3.94
CA ASP A 97 -13.97 -2.71 4.86
C ASP A 97 -13.16 -1.68 5.68
N PRO A 98 -13.50 -0.37 5.60
CA PRO A 98 -12.71 0.70 6.21
C PRO A 98 -12.55 0.56 7.72
N ILE A 99 -13.60 0.10 8.42
CA ILE A 99 -13.58 -0.06 9.88
C ILE A 99 -12.65 -1.21 10.26
N SER A 100 -12.80 -2.38 9.63
CA SER A 100 -11.94 -3.55 9.83
C SER A 100 -10.49 -3.26 9.50
N ARG A 101 -10.24 -2.48 8.44
CA ARG A 101 -8.91 -2.01 8.05
C ARG A 101 -8.31 -1.12 9.15
N PHE A 102 -9.08 -0.15 9.64
CA PHE A 102 -8.65 0.76 10.70
C PHE A 102 -8.32 0.02 11.99
N ILE A 103 -9.22 -0.85 12.46
CA ILE A 103 -9.02 -1.67 13.67
C ILE A 103 -7.78 -2.56 13.51
N SER A 104 -7.60 -3.20 12.35
CA SER A 104 -6.39 -3.99 12.06
C SER A 104 -5.11 -3.14 12.14
N GLY A 105 -5.16 -1.88 11.68
CA GLY A 105 -4.08 -0.90 11.85
C GLY A 105 -3.78 -0.61 13.30
N PHE A 106 -4.82 -0.26 14.05
CA PHE A 106 -4.70 0.15 15.44
C PHE A 106 -4.16 -0.99 16.30
N VAL A 107 -4.72 -2.20 16.16
CA VAL A 107 -4.30 -3.37 16.93
C VAL A 107 -2.85 -3.74 16.61
N GLN A 108 -2.48 -3.83 15.33
CA GLN A 108 -1.10 -4.18 14.97
C GLN A 108 -0.09 -3.17 15.53
N LEU A 109 -0.34 -1.88 15.32
CA LEU A 109 0.67 -0.84 15.55
C LEU A 109 0.61 -0.29 16.98
N CYS A 110 -0.56 0.02 17.51
CA CYS A 110 -0.71 0.69 18.80
C CYS A 110 -0.91 -0.28 19.97
N VAL A 111 -1.58 -1.42 19.74
CA VAL A 111 -1.80 -2.40 20.81
C VAL A 111 -0.63 -3.38 20.93
N LEU A 112 -0.17 -3.92 19.80
CA LEU A 112 0.83 -4.99 19.75
C LEU A 112 2.24 -4.50 19.37
N SER A 113 2.40 -3.26 18.90
CA SER A 113 3.69 -2.70 18.46
C SER A 113 4.42 -3.54 17.40
N ILE A 114 3.70 -4.26 16.55
CA ILE A 114 4.28 -5.18 15.56
C ILE A 114 4.83 -4.40 14.38
N GLY A 115 6.12 -4.59 14.11
CA GLY A 115 6.83 -4.00 12.97
C GLY A 115 7.25 -2.55 13.18
N LEU A 116 7.22 -2.06 14.42
CA LEU A 116 7.67 -0.72 14.79
C LEU A 116 8.67 -0.79 15.96
N PRO A 117 9.60 0.17 16.06
CA PRO A 117 10.45 0.29 17.23
C PRO A 117 9.61 0.66 18.47
N PRO A 118 10.11 0.33 19.68
CA PRO A 118 9.49 0.79 20.93
C PRO A 118 9.30 2.33 20.94
N ASN A 119 8.24 2.80 21.59
CA ASN A 119 7.95 4.23 21.79
C ASN A 119 7.77 5.06 20.50
N HIS A 120 7.30 4.47 19.40
CA HIS A 120 7.03 5.21 18.17
C HIS A 120 5.90 6.25 18.35
N PRO A 121 5.95 7.42 17.66
CA PRO A 121 4.98 8.51 17.85
C PRO A 121 3.65 8.28 17.10
N HIS A 122 3.55 7.22 16.29
CA HIS A 122 2.43 7.01 15.38
C HIS A 122 1.08 6.68 16.04
N CYS A 123 1.05 6.56 17.38
CA CYS A 123 -0.18 6.37 18.16
C CYS A 123 -0.57 7.58 19.00
N PHE A 124 0.01 8.76 18.71
CA PHE A 124 -0.33 10.03 19.38
C PHE A 124 -0.22 10.01 20.91
N HIS A 125 0.61 9.14 21.48
CA HIS A 125 0.72 8.87 22.92
C HIS A 125 -0.57 8.36 23.58
N CYS A 126 -1.55 7.88 22.80
CA CYS A 126 -2.80 7.31 23.32
C CYS A 126 -2.64 5.86 23.84
N GLY A 127 -1.47 5.24 23.64
CA GLY A 127 -1.25 3.84 24.01
C GLY A 127 -2.27 2.92 23.32
N ARG A 128 -3.11 2.25 24.12
CA ARG A 128 -4.13 1.31 23.66
C ARG A 128 -5.55 1.90 23.63
N ASP A 129 -5.70 3.18 23.92
CA ASP A 129 -6.99 3.88 23.89
C ASP A 129 -7.35 4.28 22.44
N ILE A 130 -8.36 3.59 21.89
CA ILE A 130 -8.80 3.81 20.51
C ILE A 130 -9.57 5.12 20.34
N ASP A 131 -10.29 5.59 21.36
CA ASP A 131 -11.09 6.81 21.31
C ASP A 131 -10.19 8.04 21.34
N CYS A 132 -9.17 8.01 22.20
CA CYS A 132 -8.06 8.98 22.17
C CYS A 132 -7.42 9.00 20.78
N PHE A 133 -7.02 7.83 20.27
CA PHE A 133 -6.33 7.73 18.99
C PHE A 133 -7.17 8.28 17.83
N LEU A 134 -8.45 7.92 17.77
CA LEU A 134 -9.37 8.37 16.72
C LEU A 134 -9.58 9.88 16.77
N SER A 135 -9.75 10.45 17.97
CA SER A 135 -9.91 11.89 18.18
C SER A 135 -8.67 12.68 17.73
N HIS A 136 -7.48 12.19 18.07
CA HIS A 136 -6.21 12.79 17.65
C HIS A 136 -5.99 12.65 16.14
N LEU A 137 -6.27 11.48 15.56
CA LEU A 137 -6.17 11.24 14.13
C LEU A 137 -7.09 12.19 13.34
N TYR A 138 -8.35 12.31 13.74
CA TYR A 138 -9.32 13.19 13.09
C TYR A 138 -8.88 14.66 13.14
N THR A 139 -8.43 15.11 14.32
CA THR A 139 -7.87 16.46 14.51
C THR A 139 -6.63 16.68 13.64
N ASN A 140 -5.75 15.68 13.54
CA ASN A 140 -4.56 15.71 12.70
C ASN A 140 -4.92 15.86 11.21
N ILE A 141 -5.87 15.05 10.71
CA ILE A 141 -6.36 15.12 9.32
C ILE A 141 -6.92 16.53 9.01
N LYS A 142 -7.75 17.08 9.91
CA LYS A 142 -8.29 18.45 9.77
C LYS A 142 -7.18 19.51 9.70
N LYS A 143 -6.18 19.43 10.58
CA LYS A 143 -5.04 20.36 10.59
C LYS A 143 -4.22 20.28 9.29
N ILE A 144 -3.99 19.09 8.78
CA ILE A 144 -3.27 18.85 7.52
C ILE A 144 -4.06 19.45 6.34
N LYS A 145 -5.37 19.18 6.27
CA LYS A 145 -6.24 19.78 5.24
C LYS A 145 -6.23 21.31 5.27
N LYS A 146 -6.30 21.92 6.47
CA LYS A 146 -6.29 23.39 6.64
C LYS A 146 -4.93 24.01 6.29
N SER A 147 -3.84 23.39 6.74
CA SER A 147 -2.48 23.92 6.55
C SER A 147 -1.87 23.61 5.19
N LYS A 148 -2.51 22.74 4.39
CA LYS A 148 -1.98 22.21 3.11
C LYS A 148 -0.59 21.58 3.26
N ARG A 149 -0.24 21.11 4.46
CA ARG A 149 1.01 20.37 4.71
C ARG A 149 0.86 18.93 4.23
N GLU A 150 1.99 18.29 3.94
CA GLU A 150 1.99 16.86 3.66
C GLU A 150 1.76 16.05 4.95
N PRO A 151 0.88 15.04 4.92
CA PRO A 151 0.68 14.14 6.04
C PRO A 151 1.91 13.25 6.26
N VAL A 152 2.11 12.81 7.50
CA VAL A 152 3.06 11.73 7.79
C VAL A 152 2.63 10.49 7.00
N TYR A 153 3.44 10.10 6.01
CA TYR A 153 3.10 9.04 5.07
C TYR A 153 2.70 7.74 5.78
N PHE A 154 3.44 7.37 6.84
CA PHE A 154 3.15 6.17 7.63
C PHE A 154 1.73 6.19 8.24
N ILE A 155 1.32 7.32 8.83
CA ILE A 155 -0.01 7.46 9.44
C ILE A 155 -1.08 7.43 8.33
N LYS A 156 -0.86 8.15 7.23
CA LYS A 156 -1.77 8.15 6.07
C LYS A 156 -1.95 6.73 5.50
N TYR A 157 -0.86 6.02 5.28
CA TYR A 157 -0.87 4.70 4.68
C TYR A 157 -1.65 3.68 5.51
N HIS A 158 -1.64 3.77 6.84
CA HIS A 158 -2.31 2.80 7.72
C HIS A 158 -3.70 3.22 8.18
N PHE A 159 -3.94 4.52 8.40
CA PHE A 159 -5.11 4.98 9.16
C PHE A 159 -6.01 5.95 8.43
N TYR A 160 -5.56 6.59 7.35
CA TYR A 160 -6.45 7.53 6.66
C TYR A 160 -7.61 6.76 6.01
N PRO A 161 -8.80 7.39 5.92
CA PRO A 161 -9.88 6.87 5.10
C PRO A 161 -9.40 6.64 3.68
N GLN A 162 -9.76 5.49 3.11
CA GLN A 162 -9.57 5.22 1.69
C GLN A 162 -10.84 5.65 0.96
N THR A 163 -10.70 6.41 -0.12
CA THR A 163 -11.79 6.67 -1.07
C THR A 163 -11.81 5.54 -2.08
N TRP A 164 -13.00 4.97 -2.34
CA TRP A 164 -13.24 4.03 -3.43
C TRP A 164 -13.48 4.78 -4.75
#